data_AF-A0A926PNL0-F1
#
_entry.id   AF-A0A926PNL0-F1
#
_cell.length_a   1.000
_cell.length_b   1.000
_cell.length_c   1.000
_cell.angle_alpha   90.00
_cell.angle_beta   90.00
_cell.angle_gamma   90.00
#
_symmetry.space_group_name_H-M   'P 1'
#
loop_
_entity.id
_entity.type
_entity.pdbx_description
1 polymer ?
#
loop_
_entity_poly.entity_id
_entity_poly.type
_entity_poly.pdbx_seq_one_letter_code
_entity_poly.pdbx_strand_id
1 'polypeptide(L)'
;MKRIALISEHASPFGILGGVDSGGQNVYVGQLAKHLAKRGYQVDIFTRRDRALLPEIANWSEGVRLIHVPAGDPVEIRKEDLLPHMQEFTAYMLRFCQHTHYDLVHANFWMSGLVAAELKRVLQIPFMITFHALGRVRRFHQGGNDEFPDERFEIEDRLVQEADRIVAECPQDETDLIELYNADPRKITIVPCGFDSSEFWCLDKALARVALGWNPDDRIVLQLGRMVPRKGVDTAIRGFAKFSEKAPAQLIIVGGELNDSDPRIAKEVDRLNAIATELGVVDRVHFVGRKGREVLRYYYSAADVFITTPWYEPFGITPLEAMACGTPVIGSNVGGVKFSVADGETGYLVPPNQPDAIADRLSHLYAHPSLMEKLSRQAIRRANHLFTWQSVADSMANLYQSVLIDQSTVLDSAAVIDRGFNSVIAAIQAAHSCLQTEITQAATLITNCFLQDGKVLICGNGGSASDAQHCAAEFVGRFKIPNRRALPAIALSADSALLTAWANDVGYDQVFSRQIEAFAQPNDLVIGISTSGRSKNILAAFETAQRLGIPSIGILGGDGGHARSLCDLSIVVPAADSQHIQEVQIVVIHLLCELVEAWVVNHEQKPKRQRLRLQNRKQASGLPLTVNY
;
A
#
# COMPACT_ATOMS: atom_id res chain seq x y z
N MET A 1 9.62 -17.33 -2.71
CA MET A 1 8.17 -17.58 -2.88
C MET A 1 7.47 -16.28 -2.56
N LYS A 2 6.61 -15.75 -3.45
CA LYS A 2 5.98 -14.44 -3.26
C LYS A 2 4.87 -14.53 -2.21
N ARG A 3 4.81 -13.59 -1.27
CA ARG A 3 3.78 -13.51 -0.24
C ARG A 3 2.86 -12.32 -0.47
N ILE A 4 1.56 -12.57 -0.53
CA ILE A 4 0.52 -11.59 -0.81
C ILE A 4 -0.39 -11.45 0.41
N ALA A 5 -0.68 -10.21 0.80
CA ALA A 5 -1.72 -9.90 1.78
C ALA A 5 -3.02 -9.55 1.03
N LEU A 6 -4.06 -10.38 1.17
CA LEU A 6 -5.41 -10.00 0.76
C LEU A 6 -6.12 -9.39 1.97
N ILE A 7 -6.53 -8.13 1.88
CA ILE A 7 -7.33 -7.50 2.95
C ILE A 7 -8.80 -7.57 2.52
N SER A 8 -9.66 -8.12 3.37
CA SER A 8 -11.11 -8.21 3.20
C SER A 8 -11.78 -8.01 4.56
N GLU A 9 -11.92 -6.76 4.97
CA GLU A 9 -12.18 -6.39 6.37
C GLU A 9 -13.51 -6.94 6.91
N HIS A 10 -14.56 -6.97 6.09
CA HIS A 10 -15.90 -7.42 6.47
C HIS A 10 -16.27 -8.80 5.91
N ALA A 11 -15.70 -9.18 4.76
CA ALA A 11 -16.09 -10.38 4.02
C ALA A 11 -15.08 -11.51 4.24
N SER A 12 -15.19 -12.19 5.39
CA SER A 12 -14.40 -13.38 5.70
C SER A 12 -14.78 -14.55 4.79
N PRO A 13 -13.81 -15.31 4.22
CA PRO A 13 -14.10 -16.56 3.51
C PRO A 13 -14.70 -17.66 4.40
N PHE A 14 -14.60 -17.52 5.73
CA PHE A 14 -15.27 -18.40 6.72
C PHE A 14 -16.68 -17.94 7.10
N GLY A 15 -17.15 -16.80 6.58
CA GLY A 15 -18.52 -16.36 6.77
C GLY A 15 -19.51 -17.45 6.36
N ILE A 16 -20.58 -17.63 7.14
CA ILE A 16 -21.66 -18.55 6.78
C ILE A 16 -22.29 -18.04 5.48
N LEU A 17 -21.98 -18.70 4.36
CA LEU A 17 -22.48 -18.36 3.03
C LEU A 17 -24.01 -18.20 3.05
N GLY A 18 -24.47 -17.02 2.63
CA GLY A 18 -25.89 -16.64 2.68
C GLY A 18 -26.31 -15.86 3.93
N GLY A 19 -25.43 -15.61 4.92
CA GLY A 19 -25.64 -14.65 6.00
C GLY A 19 -25.70 -13.19 5.52
N VAL A 20 -26.04 -12.26 6.43
CA VAL A 20 -26.31 -10.84 6.12
C VAL A 20 -25.15 -10.20 5.31
N ASP A 21 -23.91 -10.54 5.66
CA ASP A 21 -22.67 -10.05 5.02
C ASP A 21 -21.90 -11.10 4.21
N SER A 22 -22.47 -12.28 3.92
CA SER A 22 -21.83 -13.29 3.08
C SER A 22 -22.33 -13.24 1.64
N GLY A 23 -21.52 -12.71 0.72
CA GLY A 23 -21.87 -12.46 -0.68
C GLY A 23 -20.76 -12.76 -1.68
N GLY A 24 -20.79 -12.09 -2.83
CA GLY A 24 -19.85 -12.31 -3.94
C GLY A 24 -18.39 -12.09 -3.53
N GLN A 25 -18.10 -11.09 -2.70
CA GLN A 25 -16.75 -10.80 -2.21
C GLN A 25 -16.14 -11.98 -1.42
N ASN A 26 -16.91 -12.66 -0.57
CA ASN A 26 -16.40 -13.81 0.19
C ASN A 26 -15.97 -14.95 -0.76
N VAL A 27 -16.80 -15.22 -1.77
CA VAL A 27 -16.51 -16.22 -2.81
C VAL A 27 -15.27 -15.79 -3.61
N TYR A 28 -15.20 -14.52 -4.02
CA TYR A 28 -14.09 -13.96 -4.76
C TYR A 28 -12.76 -14.11 -4.02
N VAL A 29 -12.66 -13.58 -2.79
CA VAL A 29 -11.43 -13.61 -2.00
C VAL A 29 -11.01 -15.04 -1.71
N GLY A 30 -11.97 -15.90 -1.36
CA GLY A 30 -11.70 -17.30 -1.07
C GLY A 30 -11.20 -18.09 -2.28
N GLN A 31 -11.86 -17.93 -3.43
CA GLN A 31 -11.49 -18.64 -4.65
C GLN A 31 -10.18 -18.11 -5.23
N LEU A 32 -9.98 -16.80 -5.24
CA LEU A 32 -8.73 -16.18 -5.68
C LEU A 32 -7.55 -16.66 -4.82
N ALA A 33 -7.67 -16.65 -3.49
CA ALA A 33 -6.60 -17.10 -2.60
C ALA A 33 -6.19 -18.56 -2.87
N LYS A 34 -7.16 -19.48 -2.99
CA LYS A 34 -6.90 -20.89 -3.29
C LYS A 34 -6.19 -21.08 -4.64
N HIS A 35 -6.62 -20.35 -5.66
CA HIS A 35 -6.04 -20.48 -7.00
C HIS A 35 -4.67 -19.80 -7.13
N LEU A 36 -4.41 -18.74 -6.37
CA LEU A 36 -3.07 -18.14 -6.23
C LEU A 36 -2.11 -19.09 -5.49
N ALA A 37 -2.56 -19.74 -4.42
CA ALA A 37 -1.73 -20.70 -3.68
C ALA A 37 -1.30 -21.88 -4.57
N LYS A 38 -2.21 -22.41 -5.41
CA LYS A 38 -1.89 -23.43 -6.43
C LYS A 38 -0.81 -22.98 -7.43
N ARG A 39 -0.62 -21.66 -7.61
CA ARG A 39 0.44 -21.07 -8.45
C ARG A 39 1.74 -20.77 -7.69
N GLY A 40 1.84 -21.20 -6.44
CA GLY A 40 3.03 -21.03 -5.62
C GLY A 40 3.12 -19.68 -4.89
N TYR A 41 2.03 -18.93 -4.77
CA TYR A 41 1.98 -17.79 -3.83
C TYR A 41 1.71 -18.27 -2.40
N GLN A 42 2.25 -17.55 -1.43
CA GLN A 42 1.81 -17.63 -0.03
C GLN A 42 0.78 -16.51 0.21
N VAL A 43 -0.42 -16.85 0.63
CA VAL A 43 -1.52 -15.89 0.75
C VAL A 43 -1.97 -15.80 2.20
N ASP A 44 -1.93 -14.60 2.76
CA ASP A 44 -2.57 -14.29 4.03
C ASP A 44 -3.80 -13.42 3.76
N ILE A 45 -4.96 -13.87 4.23
CA ILE A 45 -6.22 -13.14 4.14
C ILE A 45 -6.45 -12.46 5.48
N PHE A 46 -6.50 -11.14 5.51
CA PHE A 46 -6.78 -10.34 6.71
C PHE A 46 -8.25 -9.97 6.73
N THR A 47 -8.94 -10.35 7.79
CA THR A 47 -10.36 -10.03 8.00
C THR A 47 -10.59 -9.66 9.46
N ARG A 48 -11.60 -8.84 9.75
CA ARG A 48 -11.88 -8.46 11.15
C ARG A 48 -12.34 -9.70 11.93
N ARG A 49 -11.90 -9.80 13.18
CA ARG A 49 -12.39 -10.81 14.12
C ARG A 49 -13.81 -10.44 14.56
N ASP A 50 -14.79 -11.21 14.14
CA ASP A 50 -16.22 -10.99 14.43
C ASP A 50 -16.76 -11.90 15.56
N ARG A 51 -15.95 -12.84 16.06
CA ARG A 51 -16.33 -13.78 17.13
C ARG A 51 -15.17 -14.08 18.08
N ALA A 52 -15.46 -14.14 19.37
CA ALA A 52 -14.47 -14.34 20.43
C ALA A 52 -13.72 -15.68 20.37
N LEU A 53 -14.33 -16.73 19.82
CA LEU A 53 -13.71 -18.08 19.76
C LEU A 53 -12.86 -18.30 18.50
N LEU A 54 -12.82 -17.35 17.55
CA LEU A 54 -11.97 -17.50 16.38
C LEU A 54 -10.49 -17.37 16.77
N PRO A 55 -9.61 -18.25 16.25
CA PRO A 55 -8.17 -18.12 16.48
C PRO A 55 -7.64 -16.90 15.74
N GLU A 56 -6.56 -16.29 16.24
CA GLU A 56 -5.92 -15.16 15.54
C GLU A 56 -5.42 -15.56 14.14
N ILE A 57 -4.85 -16.75 14.01
CA ILE A 57 -4.40 -17.31 12.73
C ILE A 57 -5.03 -18.70 12.53
N ALA A 58 -5.69 -18.89 11.40
CA ALA A 58 -6.21 -20.18 10.95
C ALA A 58 -5.51 -20.61 9.66
N ASN A 59 -4.90 -21.80 9.65
CA ASN A 59 -4.40 -22.40 8.40
C ASN A 59 -5.59 -22.98 7.63
N TRP A 60 -5.96 -22.37 6.51
CA TRP A 60 -7.16 -22.76 5.78
C TRP A 60 -6.87 -23.87 4.77
N SER A 61 -5.82 -23.69 3.96
CA SER A 61 -5.33 -24.68 3.03
C SER A 61 -3.83 -24.51 2.83
N GLU A 62 -3.20 -25.44 2.12
CA GLU A 62 -1.79 -25.27 1.75
C GLU A 62 -1.58 -23.93 1.04
N GLY A 63 -0.63 -23.12 1.55
CA GLY A 63 -0.33 -21.79 1.04
C GLY A 63 -1.35 -20.69 1.34
N VAL A 64 -2.41 -20.95 2.12
CA VAL A 64 -3.42 -19.94 2.49
C VAL A 64 -3.68 -19.92 4.00
N ARG A 65 -3.47 -18.77 4.63
CA ARG A 65 -3.86 -18.52 6.03
C ARG A 65 -4.91 -17.42 6.12
N LEU A 66 -5.79 -17.53 7.11
CA LEU A 66 -6.72 -16.49 7.50
C LEU A 66 -6.23 -15.86 8.81
N ILE A 67 -6.09 -14.55 8.82
CA ILE A 67 -5.65 -13.72 9.94
C ILE A 67 -6.85 -12.91 10.43
N HIS A 68 -7.33 -13.21 11.64
CA HIS A 68 -8.44 -12.51 12.27
C HIS A 68 -7.91 -11.32 13.07
N VAL A 69 -8.11 -10.13 12.50
CA VAL A 69 -7.61 -8.87 13.03
C VAL A 69 -8.48 -8.39 14.20
N PRO A 70 -7.93 -8.19 15.40
CA PRO A 70 -8.66 -7.74 16.58
C PRO A 70 -8.89 -6.22 16.54
N ALA A 71 -9.67 -5.75 15.57
CA ALA A 71 -10.09 -4.36 15.46
C ALA A 71 -11.52 -4.21 16.02
N GLY A 72 -11.64 -3.55 17.17
CA GLY A 72 -12.86 -3.53 17.98
C GLY A 72 -13.18 -4.85 18.68
N ASP A 73 -14.33 -4.88 19.37
CA ASP A 73 -14.82 -6.06 20.09
C ASP A 73 -15.10 -7.23 19.13
N PRO A 74 -14.89 -8.50 19.53
CA PRO A 74 -15.05 -9.65 18.64
C PRO A 74 -16.53 -10.08 18.52
N VAL A 75 -17.34 -9.17 17.98
CA VAL A 75 -18.77 -9.31 17.70
C VAL A 75 -19.07 -8.95 16.25
N GLU A 76 -20.19 -9.43 15.71
CA GLU A 76 -20.67 -9.03 14.40
C GLU A 76 -21.01 -7.53 14.41
N ILE A 77 -20.40 -6.79 13.48
CA ILE A 77 -20.66 -5.36 13.26
C ILE A 77 -21.12 -5.22 11.83
N ARG A 78 -22.19 -4.46 11.61
CA ARG A 78 -22.70 -4.18 10.28
C ARG A 78 -21.61 -3.49 9.47
N LYS A 79 -21.44 -3.90 8.21
CA LYS A 79 -20.43 -3.31 7.34
C LYS A 79 -20.51 -1.78 7.19
N GLU A 80 -21.70 -1.19 7.29
CA GLU A 80 -21.88 0.27 7.24
C GLU A 80 -21.26 0.98 8.45
N ASP A 81 -21.15 0.28 9.59
CA ASP A 81 -20.68 0.79 10.88
C ASP A 81 -19.18 0.48 11.13
N LEU A 82 -18.47 -0.13 10.16
CA LEU A 82 -17.10 -0.63 10.35
C LEU A 82 -15.99 0.42 10.22
N LEU A 83 -16.25 1.55 9.57
CA LEU A 83 -15.22 2.56 9.27
C LEU A 83 -14.38 2.98 10.50
N PRO A 84 -14.96 3.23 11.69
CA PRO A 84 -14.18 3.62 12.88
C PRO A 84 -13.10 2.62 13.30
N HIS A 85 -13.23 1.34 12.92
CA HIS A 85 -12.30 0.28 13.31
C HIS A 85 -11.09 0.16 12.36
N MET A 86 -11.06 0.89 11.25
CA MET A 86 -9.98 0.76 10.26
C MET A 86 -8.62 1.27 10.76
N GLN A 87 -8.61 2.20 11.73
CA GLN A 87 -7.37 2.64 12.37
C GLN A 87 -6.73 1.53 13.21
N GLU A 88 -7.52 0.82 14.01
CA GLU A 88 -7.05 -0.32 14.80
C GLU A 88 -6.59 -1.47 13.90
N PHE A 89 -7.36 -1.73 12.82
CA PHE A 89 -7.01 -2.72 11.81
C PHE A 89 -5.63 -2.40 11.19
N THR A 90 -5.43 -1.14 10.78
CA THR A 90 -4.16 -0.65 10.24
C THR A 90 -3.01 -0.81 11.23
N ALA A 91 -3.21 -0.41 12.48
CA ALA A 91 -2.20 -0.52 13.51
C ALA A 91 -1.80 -1.99 13.77
N TYR A 92 -2.76 -2.92 13.73
CA TYR A 92 -2.48 -4.34 13.82
C TYR A 92 -1.64 -4.84 12.64
N MET A 93 -2.04 -4.53 11.40
CA MET A 93 -1.30 -4.97 10.22
C MET A 93 0.12 -4.40 10.18
N LEU A 94 0.34 -3.13 10.55
CA LEU A 94 1.67 -2.54 10.65
C LEU A 94 2.58 -3.33 11.61
N ARG A 95 2.06 -3.74 12.78
CA ARG A 95 2.80 -4.59 13.73
C ARG A 95 3.02 -6.00 13.19
N PHE A 96 2.03 -6.58 12.53
CA PHE A 96 2.13 -7.90 11.91
C PHE A 96 3.24 -7.92 10.86
N CYS A 97 3.33 -6.87 10.04
CA CYS A 97 4.33 -6.71 8.99
C CYS A 97 5.77 -6.54 9.52
N GLN A 98 5.97 -6.23 10.81
CA GLN A 98 7.31 -6.24 11.41
C GLN A 98 7.91 -7.65 11.48
N HIS A 99 7.06 -8.68 11.49
CA HIS A 99 7.45 -10.08 11.62
C HIS A 99 7.23 -10.89 10.33
N THR A 100 6.37 -10.39 9.42
CA THR A 100 6.05 -11.04 8.15
C THR A 100 6.15 -10.04 7.01
N HIS A 101 7.06 -10.29 6.06
CA HIS A 101 7.19 -9.47 4.86
C HIS A 101 6.14 -9.84 3.80
N TYR A 102 5.50 -8.85 3.19
CA TYR A 102 4.60 -9.01 2.04
C TYR A 102 5.16 -8.28 0.82
N ASP A 103 5.08 -8.91 -0.34
CA ASP A 103 5.53 -8.32 -1.59
C ASP A 103 4.47 -7.39 -2.20
N LEU A 104 3.19 -7.65 -1.91
CA LEU A 104 2.05 -6.91 -2.44
C LEU A 104 0.85 -7.01 -1.49
N VAL A 105 0.11 -5.92 -1.37
CA VAL A 105 -1.21 -5.88 -0.71
C VAL A 105 -2.30 -5.77 -1.77
N HIS A 106 -3.32 -6.62 -1.69
CA HIS A 106 -4.53 -6.49 -2.50
C HIS A 106 -5.74 -6.25 -1.59
N ALA A 107 -6.22 -5.00 -1.59
CA ALA A 107 -7.39 -4.58 -0.87
C ALA A 107 -8.68 -4.99 -1.59
N ASN A 108 -9.62 -5.57 -0.85
CA ASN A 108 -10.94 -5.93 -1.32
C ASN A 108 -11.95 -5.09 -0.55
N PHE A 109 -12.59 -4.14 -1.25
CA PHE A 109 -13.47 -3.09 -0.71
C PHE A 109 -12.71 -1.83 -0.26
N TRP A 110 -13.42 -0.70 -0.21
CA TRP A 110 -12.83 0.63 0.02
C TRP A 110 -12.19 0.78 1.40
N MET A 111 -12.77 0.17 2.44
CA MET A 111 -12.19 0.19 3.80
C MET A 111 -10.88 -0.60 3.89
N SER A 112 -10.78 -1.75 3.24
CA SER A 112 -9.49 -2.45 3.04
C SER A 112 -8.47 -1.58 2.32
N GLY A 113 -8.93 -0.72 1.40
CA GLY A 113 -8.09 0.25 0.70
C GLY A 113 -7.42 1.24 1.64
N LEU A 114 -8.13 1.76 2.66
CA LEU A 114 -7.55 2.64 3.67
C LEU A 114 -6.35 1.98 4.37
N VAL A 115 -6.52 0.71 4.76
CA VAL A 115 -5.46 -0.06 5.41
C VAL A 115 -4.28 -0.25 4.47
N ALA A 116 -4.54 -0.65 3.21
CA ALA A 116 -3.51 -0.88 2.21
C ALA A 116 -2.71 0.40 1.86
N ALA A 117 -3.40 1.54 1.76
CA ALA A 117 -2.79 2.84 1.52
C ALA A 117 -1.82 3.23 2.64
N GLU A 118 -2.18 3.01 3.90
CA GLU A 118 -1.29 3.28 5.02
C GLU A 118 -0.09 2.31 5.06
N LEU A 119 -0.30 1.03 4.73
CA LEU A 119 0.81 0.07 4.60
C LEU A 119 1.78 0.48 3.49
N LYS A 120 1.29 0.96 2.35
CA LYS A 120 2.14 1.54 1.29
C LYS A 120 2.90 2.75 1.78
N ARG A 121 2.22 3.70 2.44
CA ARG A 121 2.86 4.92 2.94
C ARG A 121 3.98 4.63 3.93
N VAL A 122 3.75 3.71 4.88
CA VAL A 122 4.69 3.43 5.97
C VAL A 122 5.76 2.41 5.61
N LEU A 123 5.37 1.33 4.92
CA LEU A 123 6.24 0.18 4.64
C LEU A 123 6.70 0.10 3.19
N GLN A 124 6.22 1.01 2.32
CA GLN A 124 6.52 1.02 0.89
C GLN A 124 6.12 -0.27 0.15
N ILE A 125 5.16 -1.02 0.70
CA ILE A 125 4.60 -2.20 0.04
C ILE A 125 3.58 -1.71 -1.00
N PRO A 126 3.69 -2.08 -2.29
CA PRO A 126 2.71 -1.69 -3.28
C PRO A 126 1.34 -2.23 -2.93
N PHE A 127 0.30 -1.52 -3.35
CA PHE A 127 -1.05 -2.05 -3.24
C PHE A 127 -1.89 -1.88 -4.48
N MET A 128 -2.79 -2.83 -4.63
CA MET A 128 -3.87 -2.78 -5.59
C MET A 128 -5.22 -2.95 -4.91
N ILE A 129 -6.28 -2.55 -5.58
CA ILE A 129 -7.63 -2.56 -5.02
C ILE A 129 -8.65 -3.09 -6.02
N THR A 130 -9.54 -3.96 -5.54
CA THR A 130 -10.85 -4.25 -6.14
C THR A 130 -11.90 -3.62 -5.24
N PHE A 131 -12.65 -2.64 -5.76
CA PHE A 131 -13.63 -1.93 -4.93
C PHE A 131 -14.85 -2.77 -4.59
N HIS A 132 -15.19 -3.79 -5.40
CA HIS A 132 -16.37 -4.67 -5.26
C HIS A 132 -17.74 -3.97 -5.34
N ALA A 133 -17.82 -2.69 -5.02
CA ALA A 133 -18.89 -1.79 -5.34
C ALA A 133 -18.42 -0.34 -5.12
N LEU A 134 -18.75 0.57 -6.04
CA LEU A 134 -18.41 1.99 -5.95
C LEU A 134 -19.48 2.79 -5.21
N GLY A 135 -19.05 3.71 -4.33
CA GLY A 135 -19.94 4.52 -3.50
C GLY A 135 -20.91 5.36 -4.31
N ARG A 136 -20.42 6.15 -5.27
CA ARG A 136 -21.25 7.06 -6.09
C ARG A 136 -22.30 6.28 -6.90
N VAL A 137 -21.91 5.15 -7.46
CA VAL A 137 -22.82 4.27 -8.23
C VAL A 137 -23.88 3.66 -7.30
N ARG A 138 -23.47 3.20 -6.11
CA ARG A 138 -24.42 2.68 -5.12
C ARG A 138 -25.40 3.76 -4.66
N ARG A 139 -24.94 4.97 -4.34
CA ARG A 139 -25.79 6.08 -3.91
C ARG A 139 -26.76 6.50 -5.02
N PHE A 140 -26.32 6.52 -6.28
CA PHE A 140 -27.17 6.78 -7.44
C PHE A 140 -28.35 5.79 -7.53
N HIS A 141 -28.11 4.49 -7.33
CA HIS A 141 -29.15 3.46 -7.44
C HIS A 141 -29.98 3.22 -6.18
N GLN A 142 -29.41 3.43 -4.99
CA GLN A 142 -30.05 3.08 -3.71
C GLN A 142 -30.60 4.30 -2.97
N GLY A 143 -30.18 5.52 -3.32
CA GLY A 143 -30.60 6.75 -2.65
C GLY A 143 -30.34 6.68 -1.14
N GLY A 144 -31.33 7.08 -0.34
CA GLY A 144 -31.24 7.04 1.13
C GLY A 144 -31.16 5.64 1.74
N ASN A 145 -31.29 4.55 0.96
CA ASN A 145 -31.07 3.19 1.44
C ASN A 145 -29.59 2.78 1.44
N ASP A 146 -28.68 3.60 0.90
CA ASP A 146 -27.25 3.40 1.05
C ASP A 146 -26.75 4.09 2.33
N GLU A 147 -26.69 3.32 3.41
CA GLU A 147 -26.38 3.81 4.76
C GLU A 147 -24.86 3.94 5.04
N PHE A 148 -24.00 3.79 4.03
CA PHE A 148 -22.58 4.09 4.21
C PHE A 148 -22.35 5.59 4.41
N PRO A 149 -21.36 5.98 5.24
CA PRO A 149 -20.99 7.37 5.48
C PRO A 149 -20.61 8.10 4.18
N ASP A 150 -20.92 9.40 4.09
CA ASP A 150 -20.61 10.22 2.91
C ASP A 150 -19.10 10.44 2.75
N GLU A 151 -18.32 10.33 3.84
CA GLU A 151 -16.86 10.30 3.87
C GLU A 151 -16.27 9.24 2.92
N ARG A 152 -17.06 8.20 2.61
CA ARG A 152 -16.69 7.17 1.64
C ARG A 152 -16.29 7.76 0.28
N PHE A 153 -16.95 8.82 -0.20
CA PHE A 153 -16.65 9.36 -1.54
C PHE A 153 -15.24 9.95 -1.61
N GLU A 154 -14.86 10.76 -0.63
CA GLU A 154 -13.53 11.36 -0.54
C GLU A 154 -12.45 10.28 -0.34
N ILE A 155 -12.77 9.24 0.43
CA ILE A 155 -11.88 8.10 0.65
C ILE A 155 -11.67 7.32 -0.65
N GLU A 156 -12.73 7.00 -1.38
CA GLU A 156 -12.62 6.30 -2.67
C GLU A 156 -11.82 7.13 -3.69
N ASP A 157 -12.03 8.46 -3.76
CA ASP A 157 -11.21 9.35 -4.61
C ASP A 157 -9.73 9.25 -4.29
N ARG A 158 -9.38 9.36 -3.00
CA ARG A 158 -8.00 9.22 -2.53
C ARG A 158 -7.42 7.87 -2.93
N LEU A 159 -8.15 6.78 -2.70
CA LEU A 159 -7.68 5.42 -2.96
C LEU A 159 -7.45 5.17 -4.46
N VAL A 160 -8.30 5.72 -5.32
CA VAL A 160 -8.11 5.68 -6.78
C VAL A 160 -6.79 6.35 -7.20
N GLN A 161 -6.42 7.46 -6.55
CA GLN A 161 -5.15 8.14 -6.84
C GLN A 161 -3.94 7.39 -6.26
N GLU A 162 -4.04 6.85 -5.05
CA GLU A 162 -2.93 6.24 -4.31
C GLU A 162 -2.60 4.80 -4.74
N ALA A 163 -3.58 4.05 -5.26
CA ALA A 163 -3.38 2.66 -5.70
C ALA A 163 -2.35 2.55 -6.84
N ASP A 164 -1.53 1.50 -6.81
CA ASP A 164 -0.60 1.18 -7.91
C ASP A 164 -1.37 0.60 -9.10
N ARG A 165 -2.38 -0.24 -8.82
CA ARG A 165 -3.32 -0.77 -9.81
C ARG A 165 -4.73 -0.86 -9.24
N ILE A 166 -5.72 -0.72 -10.11
CA ILE A 166 -7.14 -0.86 -9.79
C ILE A 166 -7.68 -2.00 -10.65
N VAL A 167 -8.41 -2.91 -10.02
CA VAL A 167 -9.09 -3.99 -10.73
C VAL A 167 -10.54 -3.59 -10.90
N ALA A 168 -10.97 -3.48 -12.16
CA ALA A 168 -12.37 -3.36 -12.53
C ALA A 168 -12.95 -4.76 -12.80
N GLU A 169 -14.15 -5.05 -12.29
CA GLU A 169 -14.76 -6.38 -12.47
C GLU A 169 -15.48 -6.54 -13.81
N CYS A 170 -15.80 -5.42 -14.48
CA CYS A 170 -16.41 -5.41 -15.80
C CYS A 170 -16.14 -4.07 -16.53
N PRO A 171 -16.42 -3.97 -17.84
CA PRO A 171 -16.22 -2.72 -18.59
C PRO A 171 -17.02 -1.52 -18.05
N GLN A 172 -18.22 -1.76 -17.50
CA GLN A 172 -19.01 -0.69 -16.89
C GLN A 172 -18.32 -0.14 -15.63
N ASP A 173 -17.72 -1.02 -14.82
CA ASP A 173 -16.99 -0.65 -13.61
C ASP A 173 -15.74 0.19 -13.94
N GLU A 174 -15.03 -0.14 -15.03
CA GLU A 174 -13.95 0.70 -15.57
C GLU A 174 -14.45 2.09 -16.01
N THR A 175 -15.56 2.14 -16.74
CA THR A 175 -16.17 3.42 -17.15
C THR A 175 -16.56 4.25 -15.93
N ASP A 176 -17.20 3.64 -14.93
CA ASP A 176 -17.60 4.32 -13.70
C ASP A 176 -16.39 4.83 -12.91
N LEU A 177 -15.28 4.06 -12.84
CA LEU A 177 -14.01 4.50 -12.22
C LEU A 177 -13.42 5.72 -12.94
N ILE A 178 -13.44 5.74 -14.26
CA ILE A 178 -12.88 6.85 -15.06
C ILE A 178 -13.77 8.09 -14.94
N GLU A 179 -15.06 7.95 -15.19
CA GLU A 179 -16.00 9.08 -15.30
C GLU A 179 -16.38 9.65 -13.93
N LEU A 180 -16.53 8.82 -12.91
CA LEU A 180 -17.01 9.26 -11.60
C LEU A 180 -15.89 9.49 -10.57
N TYR A 181 -14.71 8.91 -10.76
CA TYR A 181 -13.58 9.00 -9.82
C TYR A 181 -12.29 9.54 -10.44
N ASN A 182 -12.31 9.92 -11.73
CA ASN A 182 -11.13 10.39 -12.46
C ASN A 182 -9.94 9.42 -12.35
N ALA A 183 -10.23 8.11 -12.36
CA ALA A 183 -9.19 7.09 -12.34
C ALA A 183 -8.34 7.16 -13.62
N ASP A 184 -7.02 7.05 -13.48
CA ASP A 184 -6.11 6.93 -14.62
C ASP A 184 -6.36 5.59 -15.33
N PRO A 185 -6.79 5.58 -16.62
CA PRO A 185 -7.05 4.35 -17.35
C PRO A 185 -5.85 3.39 -17.38
N ARG A 186 -4.62 3.90 -17.28
CA ARG A 186 -3.40 3.09 -17.27
C ARG A 186 -3.24 2.25 -16.00
N LYS A 187 -3.89 2.66 -14.90
CA LYS A 187 -3.90 1.93 -13.63
C LYS A 187 -4.99 0.86 -13.58
N ILE A 188 -5.99 0.93 -14.45
CA ILE A 188 -7.13 0.02 -14.44
C ILE A 188 -6.79 -1.25 -15.25
N THR A 189 -7.23 -2.39 -14.75
CA THR A 189 -7.23 -3.66 -15.50
C THR A 189 -8.52 -4.40 -15.22
N ILE A 190 -9.22 -4.79 -16.28
CA ILE A 190 -10.45 -5.57 -16.15
C ILE A 190 -10.10 -7.02 -15.83
N VAL A 191 -10.50 -7.49 -14.64
CA VAL A 191 -10.43 -8.89 -14.26
C VAL A 191 -11.79 -9.29 -13.69
N PRO A 192 -12.60 -10.09 -14.41
CA PRO A 192 -13.93 -10.43 -13.97
C PRO A 192 -13.94 -11.41 -12.81
N CYS A 193 -15.12 -11.55 -12.20
CA CYS A 193 -15.43 -12.69 -11.36
C CYS A 193 -15.47 -14.00 -12.16
N GLY A 194 -15.40 -15.13 -11.45
CA GLY A 194 -15.50 -16.45 -12.06
C GLY A 194 -16.46 -17.39 -11.34
N PHE A 195 -16.56 -18.61 -11.88
CA PHE A 195 -17.21 -19.75 -11.25
C PHE A 195 -16.21 -20.91 -11.09
N ASP A 196 -16.56 -21.84 -10.20
CA ASP A 196 -15.78 -23.07 -9.98
C ASP A 196 -16.35 -24.20 -10.83
N SER A 197 -15.58 -24.67 -11.82
CA SER A 197 -15.98 -25.76 -12.71
C SER A 197 -16.06 -27.13 -12.03
N SER A 198 -15.54 -27.25 -10.80
CA SER A 198 -15.75 -28.41 -9.94
C SER A 198 -17.00 -28.31 -9.07
N GLU A 199 -17.67 -27.16 -9.04
CA GLU A 199 -18.96 -26.96 -8.36
C GLU A 199 -20.12 -26.90 -9.35
N PHE A 200 -19.95 -26.22 -10.49
CA PHE A 200 -21.00 -25.96 -11.46
C PHE A 200 -20.65 -26.51 -12.84
N TRP A 201 -21.45 -27.47 -13.29
CA TRP A 201 -21.40 -28.03 -14.64
C TRP A 201 -22.80 -28.46 -15.06
N CYS A 202 -23.02 -28.56 -16.37
CA CYS A 202 -24.31 -28.97 -16.93
C CYS A 202 -24.63 -30.43 -16.56
N LEU A 203 -25.77 -30.64 -15.91
CA LEU A 203 -26.39 -31.95 -15.71
C LEU A 203 -27.49 -32.19 -16.74
N ASP A 204 -27.93 -33.45 -16.86
CA ASP A 204 -29.18 -33.73 -17.55
C ASP A 204 -30.34 -33.07 -16.78
N LYS A 205 -31.18 -32.34 -17.52
CA LYS A 205 -32.26 -31.51 -16.95
C LYS A 205 -33.33 -32.35 -16.26
N ALA A 206 -33.73 -33.46 -16.87
CA ALA A 206 -34.76 -34.33 -16.29
C ALA A 206 -34.24 -34.99 -15.00
N LEU A 207 -32.98 -35.45 -15.00
CA LEU A 207 -32.35 -35.99 -13.79
C LEU A 207 -32.19 -34.94 -12.68
N ALA A 208 -31.85 -33.69 -13.03
CA ALA A 208 -31.76 -32.61 -12.06
C ALA A 208 -33.11 -32.31 -11.40
N ARG A 209 -34.22 -32.35 -12.16
CA ARG A 209 -35.58 -32.22 -11.64
C ARG A 209 -35.95 -33.37 -10.71
N VAL A 210 -35.68 -34.61 -11.10
CA VAL A 210 -35.92 -35.79 -10.26
C VAL A 210 -35.12 -35.70 -8.95
N ALA A 211 -33.86 -35.25 -9.00
CA ALA A 211 -33.03 -35.07 -7.81
C ALA A 211 -33.58 -34.02 -6.83
N LEU A 212 -34.34 -33.05 -7.34
CA LEU A 212 -35.02 -32.02 -6.54
C LEU A 212 -36.45 -32.41 -6.13
N GLY A 213 -36.92 -33.61 -6.54
CA GLY A 213 -38.28 -34.07 -6.28
C GLY A 213 -39.35 -33.42 -7.17
N TRP A 214 -38.97 -32.90 -8.33
CA TRP A 214 -39.87 -32.27 -9.32
C TRP A 214 -40.20 -33.22 -10.46
N ASN A 215 -41.26 -32.92 -11.22
CA ASN A 215 -41.60 -33.71 -12.39
C ASN A 215 -40.57 -33.44 -13.52
N PRO A 216 -40.02 -34.48 -14.17
CA PRO A 216 -39.04 -34.31 -15.24
C PRO A 216 -39.52 -33.41 -16.39
N ASP A 217 -40.83 -33.34 -16.64
CA ASP A 217 -41.43 -32.57 -17.73
C ASP A 217 -41.87 -31.15 -17.32
N ASP A 218 -41.66 -30.75 -16.06
CA ASP A 218 -42.05 -29.42 -15.58
C ASP A 218 -41.35 -28.31 -16.36
N ARG A 219 -42.01 -27.17 -16.53
CA ARG A 219 -41.41 -25.97 -17.10
C ARG A 219 -40.99 -25.04 -15.99
N ILE A 220 -39.69 -24.83 -15.83
CA ILE A 220 -39.11 -24.18 -14.65
C ILE A 220 -38.39 -22.89 -15.04
N VAL A 221 -38.82 -21.78 -14.48
CA VAL A 221 -38.07 -20.52 -14.46
C VAL A 221 -37.43 -20.39 -13.09
N LEU A 222 -36.13 -20.12 -13.05
CA LEU A 222 -35.37 -19.98 -11.81
C LEU A 222 -35.02 -18.52 -11.55
N GLN A 223 -35.18 -18.08 -10.31
CA GLN A 223 -34.57 -16.87 -9.77
C GLN A 223 -33.75 -17.28 -8.55
N LEU A 224 -32.55 -16.70 -8.39
CA LEU A 224 -31.67 -16.99 -7.25
C LEU A 224 -31.00 -15.70 -6.77
N GLY A 225 -31.03 -15.46 -5.46
CA GLY A 225 -30.30 -14.36 -4.86
C GLY A 225 -30.71 -14.04 -3.43
N ARG A 226 -30.15 -12.95 -2.89
CA ARG A 226 -30.56 -12.42 -1.58
C ARG A 226 -31.95 -11.79 -1.69
N MET A 227 -32.79 -11.99 -0.67
CA MET A 227 -34.11 -11.36 -0.57
C MET A 227 -33.97 -9.94 -0.05
N VAL A 228 -33.64 -9.03 -0.96
CA VAL A 228 -33.63 -7.58 -0.74
C VAL A 228 -34.18 -6.89 -1.99
N PRO A 229 -34.88 -5.75 -1.86
CA PRO A 229 -35.59 -5.12 -2.99
C PRO A 229 -34.70 -4.87 -4.22
N ARG A 230 -33.47 -4.39 -4.00
CA ARG A 230 -32.50 -4.08 -5.06
C ARG A 230 -32.06 -5.27 -5.93
N LYS A 231 -32.39 -6.51 -5.54
CA LYS A 231 -32.15 -7.72 -6.35
C LYS A 231 -33.26 -7.97 -7.38
N GLY A 232 -34.34 -7.18 -7.34
CA GLY A 232 -35.37 -7.14 -8.39
C GLY A 232 -36.18 -8.43 -8.53
N VAL A 233 -36.35 -9.19 -7.44
CA VAL A 233 -37.15 -10.42 -7.41
C VAL A 233 -38.61 -10.12 -7.74
N ASP A 234 -39.12 -8.96 -7.31
CA ASP A 234 -40.45 -8.46 -7.67
C ASP A 234 -40.62 -8.24 -9.18
N THR A 235 -39.60 -7.72 -9.85
CA THR A 235 -39.59 -7.54 -11.30
C THR A 235 -39.65 -8.90 -12.00
N ALA A 236 -38.92 -9.90 -11.49
CA ALA A 236 -39.00 -11.28 -11.98
C ALA A 236 -40.39 -11.89 -11.78
N ILE A 237 -41.02 -11.73 -10.61
CA ILE A 237 -42.38 -12.21 -10.33
C ILE A 237 -43.39 -11.53 -11.27
N ARG A 238 -43.33 -10.21 -11.42
CA ARG A 238 -44.21 -9.44 -12.32
C ARG A 238 -44.07 -9.86 -13.77
N GLY A 239 -42.85 -10.08 -14.24
CA GLY A 239 -42.58 -10.53 -15.61
C GLY A 239 -43.05 -11.97 -15.84
N PHE A 240 -42.80 -12.84 -14.87
CA PHE A 240 -43.29 -14.21 -14.87
C PHE A 240 -44.82 -14.26 -14.89
N ALA A 241 -45.51 -13.44 -14.10
CA ALA A 241 -46.97 -13.43 -14.04
C ALA A 241 -47.59 -13.18 -15.42
N LYS A 242 -47.10 -12.16 -16.12
CA LYS A 242 -47.50 -11.82 -17.50
C LYS A 242 -47.19 -12.94 -18.51
N PHE A 243 -46.09 -13.66 -18.32
CA PHE A 243 -45.74 -14.82 -19.15
C PHE A 243 -46.62 -16.04 -18.85
N SER A 244 -46.98 -16.26 -17.59
CA SER A 244 -47.67 -17.46 -17.10
C SER A 244 -49.10 -17.62 -17.66
N GLU A 245 -49.66 -16.56 -18.22
CA GLU A 245 -50.91 -16.58 -19.01
C GLU A 245 -50.74 -17.32 -20.33
N LYS A 246 -49.52 -17.32 -20.90
CA LYS A 246 -49.20 -17.87 -22.23
C LYS A 246 -48.69 -19.32 -22.19
N ALA A 247 -48.11 -19.75 -21.07
CA ALA A 247 -47.57 -21.10 -20.92
C ALA A 247 -47.63 -21.59 -19.46
N PRO A 248 -47.91 -22.89 -19.23
CA PRO A 248 -47.83 -23.48 -17.89
C PRO A 248 -46.36 -23.60 -17.48
N ALA A 249 -45.93 -22.81 -16.51
CA ALA A 249 -44.59 -22.86 -15.93
C ALA A 249 -44.64 -22.53 -14.44
N GLN A 250 -43.57 -22.87 -13.73
CA GLN A 250 -43.36 -22.57 -12.31
C GLN A 250 -42.18 -21.61 -12.17
N LEU A 251 -42.29 -20.62 -11.29
CA LEU A 251 -41.18 -19.77 -10.88
C LEU A 251 -40.64 -20.27 -9.54
N ILE A 252 -39.41 -20.77 -9.57
CA ILE A 252 -38.71 -21.22 -8.36
C ILE A 252 -37.75 -20.11 -7.92
N ILE A 253 -37.89 -19.66 -6.67
CA ILE A 253 -37.09 -18.61 -6.07
C ILE A 253 -36.22 -19.21 -4.98
N VAL A 254 -34.91 -19.27 -5.24
CA VAL A 254 -33.90 -19.75 -4.29
C VAL A 254 -33.31 -18.56 -3.54
N GLY A 255 -33.67 -18.45 -2.26
CA GLY A 255 -33.20 -17.40 -1.36
C GLY A 255 -34.31 -16.90 -0.44
N GLY A 256 -33.99 -16.71 0.84
CA GLY A 256 -34.96 -16.41 1.90
C GLY A 256 -36.01 -17.51 2.08
N GLU A 257 -36.70 -17.52 3.22
CA GLU A 257 -37.79 -18.46 3.49
C GLU A 257 -38.98 -17.74 4.14
N LEU A 258 -40.19 -18.28 3.97
CA LEU A 258 -41.44 -17.71 4.49
C LEU A 258 -41.48 -17.63 6.04
N ASN A 259 -40.48 -18.19 6.73
CA ASN A 259 -40.31 -18.14 8.19
C ASN A 259 -38.85 -17.86 8.59
N ASP A 260 -38.15 -17.02 7.83
CA ASP A 260 -36.73 -16.73 8.07
C ASP A 260 -36.53 -16.08 9.44
N SER A 261 -35.50 -16.52 10.18
CA SER A 261 -35.17 -15.97 11.49
C SER A 261 -34.72 -14.49 11.46
N ASP A 262 -34.26 -13.97 10.31
CA ASP A 262 -33.98 -12.54 10.13
C ASP A 262 -35.28 -11.79 9.76
N PRO A 263 -35.79 -10.89 10.63
CA PRO A 263 -37.04 -10.16 10.38
C PRO A 263 -37.04 -9.34 9.09
N ARG A 264 -35.87 -8.90 8.62
CA ARG A 264 -35.76 -8.12 7.37
C ARG A 264 -35.98 -9.00 6.15
N ILE A 265 -35.47 -10.23 6.18
CA ILE A 265 -35.63 -11.20 5.10
C ILE A 265 -37.06 -11.71 5.08
N ALA A 266 -37.63 -12.06 6.23
CA ALA A 266 -39.03 -12.45 6.35
C ALA A 266 -39.97 -11.37 5.77
N LYS A 267 -39.76 -10.11 6.15
CA LYS A 267 -40.54 -8.97 5.63
C LYS A 267 -40.45 -8.83 4.11
N GLU A 268 -39.29 -9.06 3.50
CA GLU A 268 -39.15 -8.99 2.05
C GLU A 268 -39.83 -10.17 1.35
N VAL A 269 -39.72 -11.38 1.90
CA VAL A 269 -40.43 -12.56 1.38
C VAL A 269 -41.95 -12.35 1.45
N ASP A 270 -42.48 -11.83 2.57
CA ASP A 270 -43.90 -11.50 2.73
C ASP A 270 -44.37 -10.49 1.67
N ARG A 271 -43.58 -9.43 1.44
CA ARG A 271 -43.86 -8.44 0.40
C ARG A 271 -43.92 -9.09 -0.99
N LEU A 272 -42.95 -9.95 -1.31
CA LEU A 272 -42.88 -10.63 -2.61
C LEU A 272 -44.03 -11.64 -2.80
N ASN A 273 -44.42 -12.34 -1.73
CA ASN A 273 -45.56 -13.25 -1.74
C ASN A 273 -46.90 -12.52 -1.89
N ALA A 274 -47.04 -11.35 -1.27
CA ALA A 274 -48.19 -10.46 -1.48
C ALA A 274 -48.29 -10.03 -2.95
N ILE A 275 -47.17 -9.66 -3.59
CA ILE A 275 -47.13 -9.34 -5.02
C ILE A 275 -47.57 -10.55 -5.87
N ALA A 276 -47.09 -11.75 -5.57
CA ALA A 276 -47.51 -12.97 -6.29
C ALA A 276 -49.02 -13.25 -6.13
N THR A 277 -49.57 -12.97 -4.94
CA THR A 277 -51.01 -13.11 -4.64
C THR A 277 -51.85 -12.08 -5.40
N GLU A 278 -51.46 -10.81 -5.38
CA GLU A 278 -52.11 -9.72 -6.14
C GLU A 278 -52.15 -10.01 -7.64
N LEU A 279 -51.10 -10.66 -8.16
CA LEU A 279 -50.98 -11.03 -9.57
C LEU A 279 -51.64 -12.38 -9.91
N GLY A 280 -52.24 -13.07 -8.93
CA GLY A 280 -52.92 -14.35 -9.15
C GLY A 280 -52.01 -15.52 -9.51
N VAL A 281 -50.72 -15.46 -9.16
CA VAL A 281 -49.72 -16.50 -9.48
C VAL A 281 -49.08 -17.14 -8.26
N VAL A 282 -49.66 -16.95 -7.06
CA VAL A 282 -49.14 -17.50 -5.81
C VAL A 282 -48.92 -19.02 -5.86
N ASP A 283 -49.82 -19.78 -6.48
CA ASP A 283 -49.70 -21.24 -6.62
C ASP A 283 -48.59 -21.67 -7.60
N ARG A 284 -47.99 -20.72 -8.32
CA ARG A 284 -46.95 -20.93 -9.33
C ARG A 284 -45.59 -20.32 -8.96
N VAL A 285 -45.50 -19.61 -7.84
CA VAL A 285 -44.29 -18.95 -7.36
C VAL A 285 -43.87 -19.60 -6.05
N HIS A 286 -42.74 -20.31 -6.07
CA HIS A 286 -42.29 -21.14 -4.95
C HIS A 286 -41.00 -20.59 -4.34
N PHE A 287 -41.08 -20.11 -3.10
CA PHE A 287 -39.91 -19.75 -2.30
C PHE A 287 -39.36 -21.01 -1.62
N VAL A 288 -38.19 -21.48 -2.04
CA VAL A 288 -37.66 -22.78 -1.59
C VAL A 288 -36.62 -22.69 -0.47
N GLY A 289 -36.38 -21.50 0.07
CA GLY A 289 -35.37 -21.30 1.11
C GLY A 289 -33.97 -21.01 0.57
N ARG A 290 -33.05 -20.68 1.49
CA ARG A 290 -31.61 -20.65 1.19
C ARG A 290 -31.11 -22.07 0.96
N LYS A 291 -30.14 -22.23 0.04
CA LYS A 291 -29.54 -23.54 -0.29
C LYS A 291 -28.03 -23.45 -0.25
N GLY A 292 -27.41 -24.55 0.19
CA GLY A 292 -25.96 -24.70 0.14
C GLY A 292 -25.45 -24.73 -1.29
N ARG A 293 -24.21 -24.26 -1.51
CA ARG A 293 -23.62 -24.16 -2.86
C ARG A 293 -23.52 -25.52 -3.55
N GLU A 294 -23.30 -26.58 -2.78
CA GLU A 294 -23.17 -27.95 -3.24
C GLU A 294 -24.42 -28.52 -3.93
N VAL A 295 -25.60 -27.92 -3.69
CA VAL A 295 -26.86 -28.30 -4.33
C VAL A 295 -27.32 -27.33 -5.42
N LEU A 296 -26.74 -26.13 -5.53
CA LEU A 296 -27.20 -25.11 -6.47
C LEU A 296 -27.11 -25.53 -7.94
N ARG A 297 -26.13 -26.37 -8.30
CA ARG A 297 -26.01 -26.93 -9.66
C ARG A 297 -27.27 -27.66 -10.11
N TYR A 298 -27.99 -28.34 -9.20
CA TYR A 298 -29.23 -29.03 -9.53
C TYR A 298 -30.34 -28.02 -9.88
N TYR A 299 -30.46 -26.94 -9.09
CA TYR A 299 -31.43 -25.88 -9.37
C TYR A 299 -31.17 -25.21 -10.72
N TYR A 300 -29.91 -24.87 -10.98
CA TYR A 300 -29.54 -24.28 -12.27
C TYR A 300 -29.86 -25.23 -13.42
N SER A 301 -29.35 -26.47 -13.42
CA SER A 301 -29.56 -27.42 -14.52
C SER A 301 -31.02 -27.89 -14.68
N ALA A 302 -31.84 -27.86 -13.61
CA ALA A 302 -33.27 -28.16 -13.70
C ALA A 302 -34.08 -27.06 -14.39
N ALA A 303 -33.58 -25.82 -14.39
CA ALA A 303 -34.27 -24.67 -14.94
C ALA A 303 -34.20 -24.63 -16.48
N ASP A 304 -35.26 -24.13 -17.09
CA ASP A 304 -35.28 -23.81 -18.52
C ASP A 304 -34.67 -22.43 -18.79
N VAL A 305 -34.92 -21.47 -17.90
CA VAL A 305 -34.41 -20.10 -17.97
C VAL A 305 -34.08 -19.60 -16.57
N PHE A 306 -32.96 -18.91 -16.43
CA PHE A 306 -32.57 -18.22 -15.20
C PHE A 306 -32.82 -16.72 -15.33
N ILE A 307 -33.50 -16.10 -14.36
CA ILE A 307 -33.78 -14.66 -14.30
C ILE A 307 -32.94 -14.03 -13.20
N THR A 308 -32.23 -12.95 -13.55
CA THR A 308 -31.48 -12.14 -12.59
C THR A 308 -31.58 -10.67 -12.95
N THR A 309 -32.37 -9.92 -12.18
CA THR A 309 -32.73 -8.53 -12.51
C THR A 309 -32.37 -7.51 -11.43
N PRO A 310 -31.13 -7.49 -10.91
CA PRO A 310 -30.72 -6.47 -9.95
C PRO A 310 -30.74 -5.07 -10.57
N TRP A 311 -30.86 -4.05 -9.74
CA TRP A 311 -30.75 -2.65 -10.16
C TRP A 311 -29.30 -2.22 -10.38
N TYR A 312 -28.39 -2.86 -9.65
CA TYR A 312 -26.95 -2.68 -9.70
C TYR A 312 -26.27 -3.99 -9.28
N GLU A 313 -25.31 -4.46 -10.07
CA GLU A 313 -24.57 -5.70 -9.83
C GLU A 313 -23.17 -5.63 -10.44
N PRO A 314 -22.11 -5.43 -9.65
CA PRO A 314 -20.74 -5.35 -10.15
C PRO A 314 -20.16 -6.73 -10.50
N PHE A 315 -20.55 -7.79 -9.78
CA PHE A 315 -19.91 -9.11 -9.88
C PHE A 315 -20.43 -10.01 -11.01
N GLY A 316 -21.76 -10.19 -11.10
CA GLY A 316 -22.39 -11.10 -12.07
C GLY A 316 -22.15 -12.61 -11.85
N ILE A 317 -21.77 -13.07 -10.65
CA ILE A 317 -21.46 -14.49 -10.38
C ILE A 317 -22.62 -15.45 -10.70
N THR A 318 -23.85 -15.14 -10.27
CA THR A 318 -25.00 -16.05 -10.45
C THR A 318 -25.39 -16.27 -11.92
N PRO A 319 -25.31 -15.27 -12.84
CA PRO A 319 -25.34 -15.54 -14.28
C PRO A 319 -24.30 -16.55 -14.75
N LEU A 320 -23.05 -16.44 -14.28
CA LEU A 320 -21.97 -17.35 -14.68
C LEU A 320 -22.22 -18.78 -14.22
N GLU A 321 -22.67 -18.96 -12.98
CA GLU A 321 -23.06 -20.26 -12.41
C GLU A 321 -24.22 -20.89 -13.23
N ALA A 322 -25.24 -20.11 -13.60
CA ALA A 322 -26.33 -20.56 -14.45
C ALA A 322 -25.85 -20.97 -15.86
N MET A 323 -25.03 -20.13 -16.49
CA MET A 323 -24.46 -20.39 -17.82
C MET A 323 -23.58 -21.65 -17.84
N ALA A 324 -22.77 -21.86 -16.80
CA ALA A 324 -21.93 -23.05 -16.64
C ALA A 324 -22.76 -24.35 -16.50
N CYS A 325 -23.94 -24.24 -15.88
CA CYS A 325 -24.90 -25.33 -15.73
C CYS A 325 -25.79 -25.55 -16.96
N GLY A 326 -25.59 -24.79 -18.04
CA GLY A 326 -26.35 -24.91 -19.28
C GLY A 326 -27.65 -24.14 -19.34
N THR A 327 -27.89 -23.21 -18.41
CA THR A 327 -29.17 -22.49 -18.31
C THR A 327 -29.06 -21.10 -18.94
N PRO A 328 -29.81 -20.81 -20.02
CA PRO A 328 -29.87 -19.48 -20.60
C PRO A 328 -30.35 -18.44 -19.60
N VAL A 329 -29.77 -17.24 -19.66
CA VAL A 329 -30.02 -16.16 -18.70
C VAL A 329 -30.87 -15.04 -19.30
N ILE A 330 -31.90 -14.58 -18.58
CA ILE A 330 -32.51 -13.27 -18.78
C ILE A 330 -32.00 -12.35 -17.67
N GLY A 331 -31.10 -11.44 -18.04
CA GLY A 331 -30.38 -10.58 -17.10
C GLY A 331 -30.75 -9.10 -17.24
N SER A 332 -30.72 -8.33 -16.15
CA SER A 332 -30.72 -6.86 -16.24
C SER A 332 -29.48 -6.37 -17.02
N ASN A 333 -29.65 -5.38 -17.89
CA ASN A 333 -28.57 -4.72 -18.64
C ASN A 333 -27.75 -3.77 -17.74
N VAL A 334 -27.11 -4.31 -16.69
CA VAL A 334 -26.35 -3.57 -15.68
C VAL A 334 -25.06 -4.30 -15.32
N GLY A 335 -23.98 -3.54 -15.06
CA GLY A 335 -22.72 -4.01 -14.49
C GLY A 335 -22.20 -5.36 -15.00
N GLY A 336 -21.84 -6.26 -14.08
CA GLY A 336 -21.32 -7.59 -14.36
C GLY A 336 -22.31 -8.53 -15.04
N VAL A 337 -23.63 -8.30 -14.92
CA VAL A 337 -24.64 -9.10 -15.66
C VAL A 337 -24.52 -8.83 -17.15
N LYS A 338 -24.43 -7.54 -17.53
CA LYS A 338 -24.23 -7.09 -18.92
C LYS A 338 -22.94 -7.65 -19.54
N PHE A 339 -21.90 -7.85 -18.74
CA PHE A 339 -20.63 -8.41 -19.22
C PHE A 339 -20.65 -9.93 -19.34
N SER A 340 -21.30 -10.61 -18.38
CA SER A 340 -21.42 -12.06 -18.34
C SER A 340 -22.27 -12.58 -19.52
N VAL A 341 -23.45 -12.00 -19.69
CA VAL A 341 -24.45 -12.43 -20.68
C VAL A 341 -24.22 -11.70 -22.00
N ALA A 342 -23.79 -12.45 -23.03
CA ALA A 342 -23.81 -11.97 -24.41
C ALA A 342 -25.25 -12.03 -24.95
N ASP A 343 -25.85 -10.85 -25.16
CA ASP A 343 -27.24 -10.68 -25.60
C ASP A 343 -27.50 -11.38 -26.94
N GLY A 344 -28.56 -12.19 -26.99
CA GLY A 344 -28.93 -13.00 -28.16
C GLY A 344 -28.04 -14.22 -28.43
N GLU A 345 -26.94 -14.39 -27.68
CA GLU A 345 -26.00 -15.50 -27.86
C GLU A 345 -25.96 -16.47 -26.69
N THR A 346 -26.02 -15.99 -25.45
CA THR A 346 -25.99 -16.83 -24.24
C THR A 346 -27.23 -16.67 -23.36
N GLY A 347 -28.08 -15.73 -23.75
CA GLY A 347 -29.22 -15.25 -22.99
C GLY A 347 -29.74 -13.95 -23.58
N TYR A 348 -30.53 -13.22 -22.81
CA TYR A 348 -31.00 -11.89 -23.18
C TYR A 348 -30.76 -10.88 -22.07
N LEU A 349 -30.41 -9.67 -22.47
CA LEU A 349 -30.37 -8.51 -21.60
C LEU A 349 -31.69 -7.73 -21.71
N VAL A 350 -32.25 -7.36 -20.56
CA VAL A 350 -33.46 -6.52 -20.46
C VAL A 350 -33.15 -5.25 -19.68
N PRO A 351 -33.84 -4.12 -19.96
CA PRO A 351 -33.67 -2.94 -19.13
C PRO A 351 -34.12 -3.22 -17.68
N PRO A 352 -33.47 -2.62 -16.67
CA PRO A 352 -33.86 -2.81 -15.27
C PRO A 352 -35.29 -2.32 -15.02
N ASN A 353 -35.99 -2.97 -14.07
CA ASN A 353 -37.36 -2.62 -13.68
C ASN A 353 -38.39 -2.66 -14.83
N GLN A 354 -38.18 -3.52 -15.84
CA GLN A 354 -39.12 -3.71 -16.96
C GLN A 354 -39.70 -5.14 -16.99
N PRO A 355 -40.78 -5.42 -16.25
CA PRO A 355 -41.44 -6.73 -16.25
C PRO A 355 -41.91 -7.20 -17.64
N ASP A 356 -42.37 -6.29 -18.50
CA ASP A 356 -42.84 -6.63 -19.85
C ASP A 356 -41.72 -7.22 -20.71
N ALA A 357 -40.51 -6.65 -20.64
CA ALA A 357 -39.36 -7.15 -21.37
C ALA A 357 -38.99 -8.59 -20.93
N ILE A 358 -39.13 -8.91 -19.65
CA ILE A 358 -38.93 -10.28 -19.14
C ILE A 358 -39.99 -11.22 -19.72
N ALA A 359 -41.26 -10.82 -19.67
CA ALA A 359 -42.37 -11.61 -20.17
C ALA A 359 -42.24 -11.91 -21.67
N ASP A 360 -41.80 -10.93 -22.45
CA ASP A 360 -41.57 -11.06 -23.89
C ASP A 360 -40.41 -12.02 -24.18
N ARG A 361 -39.29 -11.91 -23.45
CA ARG A 361 -38.15 -12.81 -23.62
C ARG A 361 -38.47 -14.24 -23.19
N LEU A 362 -39.21 -14.43 -22.09
CA LEU A 362 -39.72 -15.76 -21.71
C LEU A 362 -40.63 -16.32 -22.79
N SER A 363 -41.62 -15.55 -23.25
CA SER A 363 -42.55 -15.97 -24.32
C SER A 363 -41.78 -16.39 -25.59
N HIS A 364 -40.78 -15.60 -25.98
CA HIS A 364 -39.95 -15.90 -27.13
C HIS A 364 -39.16 -17.19 -26.97
N LEU A 365 -38.49 -17.40 -25.83
CA LEU A 365 -37.70 -18.61 -25.59
C LEU A 365 -38.56 -19.87 -25.54
N TYR A 366 -39.70 -19.84 -24.86
CA TYR A 366 -40.61 -20.97 -24.76
C TYR A 366 -41.32 -21.29 -26.09
N ALA A 367 -41.44 -20.32 -27.00
CA ALA A 367 -41.91 -20.54 -28.36
C ALA A 367 -40.84 -21.13 -29.29
N HIS A 368 -39.55 -21.06 -28.93
CA HIS A 368 -38.42 -21.49 -29.77
C HIS A 368 -37.44 -22.41 -29.00
N PRO A 369 -37.78 -23.69 -28.74
CA PRO A 369 -36.93 -24.60 -27.98
C PRO A 369 -35.52 -24.80 -28.58
N SER A 370 -35.40 -24.84 -29.91
CA SER A 370 -34.11 -24.98 -30.61
C SER A 370 -33.18 -23.78 -30.38
N LEU A 371 -33.75 -22.58 -30.19
CA LEU A 371 -32.99 -21.40 -29.80
C LEU A 371 -32.49 -21.53 -28.36
N MET A 372 -33.34 -21.98 -27.44
CA MET A 372 -32.95 -22.19 -26.03
C MET A 372 -31.78 -23.19 -25.90
N GLU A 373 -31.79 -24.28 -26.67
CA GLU A 373 -30.66 -25.22 -26.74
C GLU A 373 -29.39 -24.58 -27.31
N LYS A 374 -29.53 -23.73 -28.34
CA LYS A 374 -28.41 -22.99 -28.92
C LYS A 374 -27.78 -22.06 -27.88
N LEU A 375 -28.59 -21.27 -27.19
CA LEU A 375 -28.14 -20.36 -26.13
C LEU A 375 -27.46 -21.12 -24.99
N SER A 376 -28.02 -22.27 -24.59
CA SER A 376 -27.43 -23.16 -23.58
C SER A 376 -26.00 -23.59 -23.95
N ARG A 377 -25.81 -24.11 -25.18
CA ARG A 377 -24.47 -24.52 -25.66
C ARG A 377 -23.48 -23.36 -25.72
N GLN A 378 -23.94 -22.17 -26.14
CA GLN A 378 -23.11 -20.97 -26.19
C GLN A 378 -22.76 -20.46 -24.79
N ALA A 379 -23.70 -20.51 -23.85
CA ALA A 379 -23.52 -20.12 -22.46
C ALA A 379 -22.44 -20.96 -21.77
N ILE A 380 -22.51 -22.29 -21.93
CA ILE A 380 -21.49 -23.22 -21.39
C ILE A 380 -20.11 -22.88 -21.96
N ARG A 381 -20.01 -22.70 -23.28
CA ARG A 381 -18.73 -22.37 -23.94
C ARG A 381 -18.15 -21.07 -23.42
N ARG A 382 -18.97 -20.01 -23.36
CA ARG A 382 -18.55 -18.68 -22.91
C ARG A 382 -18.10 -18.71 -21.45
N ALA A 383 -18.90 -19.30 -20.57
CA ALA A 383 -18.57 -19.42 -19.16
C ALA A 383 -17.23 -20.13 -18.97
N ASN A 384 -17.07 -21.34 -19.51
CA ASN A 384 -15.83 -22.12 -19.35
C ASN A 384 -14.61 -21.47 -20.00
N HIS A 385 -14.79 -20.73 -21.10
CA HIS A 385 -13.68 -20.08 -21.80
C HIS A 385 -13.17 -18.82 -21.07
N LEU A 386 -14.07 -18.00 -20.53
CA LEU A 386 -13.71 -16.66 -20.04
C LEU A 386 -13.74 -16.52 -18.52
N PHE A 387 -14.58 -17.29 -17.83
CA PHE A 387 -15.01 -16.96 -16.47
C PHE A 387 -14.77 -18.08 -15.44
N THR A 388 -13.76 -18.91 -15.63
CA THR A 388 -13.35 -19.87 -14.58
C THR A 388 -12.45 -19.19 -13.55
N TRP A 389 -12.51 -19.59 -12.28
CA TRP A 389 -11.57 -19.07 -11.26
C TRP A 389 -10.10 -19.32 -11.61
N GLN A 390 -9.82 -20.38 -12.37
CA GLN A 390 -8.49 -20.60 -12.92
C GLN A 390 -8.06 -19.44 -13.84
N SER A 391 -8.87 -19.08 -14.84
CA SER A 391 -8.60 -17.96 -15.76
C SER A 391 -8.49 -16.62 -15.02
N VAL A 392 -9.40 -16.37 -14.07
CA VAL A 392 -9.40 -15.16 -13.24
C VAL A 392 -8.10 -15.04 -12.44
N ALA A 393 -7.66 -16.14 -11.81
CA ALA A 393 -6.41 -16.16 -11.05
C ALA A 393 -5.16 -16.07 -11.94
N ASP A 394 -5.19 -16.54 -13.19
CA ASP A 394 -4.10 -16.32 -14.16
C ASP A 394 -3.96 -14.83 -14.49
N SER A 395 -5.08 -14.19 -14.84
CA SER A 395 -5.12 -12.76 -15.12
C SER A 395 -4.66 -11.93 -13.92
N MET A 396 -5.11 -12.30 -12.72
CA MET A 396 -4.70 -11.63 -11.49
C MET A 396 -3.21 -11.86 -11.18
N ALA A 397 -2.68 -13.06 -11.35
CA ALA A 397 -1.27 -13.34 -11.13
C ALA A 397 -0.37 -12.56 -12.10
N ASN A 398 -0.79 -12.39 -13.36
CA ASN A 398 -0.09 -11.55 -14.34
C ASN A 398 -0.08 -10.08 -13.89
N LEU A 399 -1.20 -9.57 -13.39
CA LEU A 399 -1.28 -8.22 -12.84
C LEU A 399 -0.42 -8.05 -11.58
N TYR A 400 -0.39 -9.04 -10.68
CA TYR A 400 0.52 -9.00 -9.54
C TYR A 400 1.98 -8.96 -10.00
N GLN A 401 2.34 -9.72 -11.03
CA GLN A 401 3.69 -9.69 -11.59
C GLN A 401 4.03 -8.33 -12.20
N SER A 402 3.12 -7.68 -12.92
CA SER A 402 3.39 -6.36 -13.49
C SER A 402 3.63 -5.31 -12.41
N VAL A 403 2.85 -5.31 -11.32
CA VAL A 403 3.10 -4.40 -10.17
C VAL A 403 4.46 -4.65 -9.54
N LEU A 404 4.80 -5.92 -9.32
CA LEU A 404 6.07 -6.31 -8.71
C LEU A 404 7.27 -6.01 -9.63
N ILE A 405 7.09 -6.05 -10.96
CA ILE A 405 8.12 -5.67 -11.92
C ILE A 405 8.24 -4.15 -12.02
N ASP A 406 7.12 -3.42 -12.12
CA ASP A 406 7.10 -1.96 -12.19
C ASP A 406 7.89 -1.33 -11.02
N GLN A 407 7.78 -1.92 -9.83
CA GLN A 407 8.57 -1.53 -8.64
C GLN A 407 10.06 -1.88 -8.73
N SER A 408 10.43 -2.93 -9.47
CA SER A 408 11.83 -3.31 -9.66
C SER A 408 12.54 -2.48 -10.74
N THR A 409 11.80 -1.71 -11.56
CA THR A 409 12.36 -1.05 -12.77
C THR A 409 12.15 0.46 -12.90
N VAL A 410 11.42 1.15 -12.02
CA VAL A 410 11.30 2.63 -12.11
C VAL A 410 11.79 3.31 -10.85
N LEU A 411 13.02 3.81 -10.90
CA LEU A 411 13.49 4.83 -9.98
C LEU A 411 12.68 6.11 -10.30
N ASP A 412 11.69 6.43 -9.47
CA ASP A 412 10.97 7.70 -9.57
C ASP A 412 11.96 8.84 -9.34
N SER A 413 12.49 9.34 -10.45
CA SER A 413 13.59 10.29 -10.45
C SER A 413 13.18 11.60 -9.80
N ALA A 414 11.92 12.02 -9.96
CA ALA A 414 11.40 13.22 -9.33
C ALA A 414 11.32 13.04 -7.81
N ALA A 415 10.76 11.92 -7.33
CA ALA A 415 10.68 11.66 -5.89
C ALA A 415 12.06 11.45 -5.24
N VAL A 416 13.04 10.89 -5.95
CA VAL A 416 14.43 10.78 -5.48
C VAL A 416 15.08 12.16 -5.39
N ILE A 417 14.90 13.01 -6.41
CA ILE A 417 15.41 14.39 -6.43
C ILE A 417 14.79 15.20 -5.27
N ASP A 418 13.46 15.18 -5.14
CA ASP A 418 12.76 15.93 -4.10
C ASP A 418 13.14 15.46 -2.70
N ARG A 419 13.24 14.14 -2.49
CA ARG A 419 13.69 13.58 -1.21
C ARG A 419 15.11 14.00 -0.89
N GLY A 420 16.01 14.00 -1.87
CA GLY A 420 17.39 14.46 -1.71
C GLY A 420 17.46 15.92 -1.24
N PHE A 421 16.78 16.83 -1.95
CA PHE A 421 16.76 18.25 -1.58
C PHE A 421 16.09 18.50 -0.22
N ASN A 422 14.94 17.89 0.04
CA ASN A 422 14.24 18.08 1.32
C ASN A 422 15.05 17.57 2.51
N SER A 423 15.78 16.46 2.34
CA SER A 423 16.58 15.86 3.41
C SER A 423 17.83 16.69 3.74
N VAL A 424 18.53 17.25 2.74
CA VAL A 424 19.65 18.17 3.01
C VAL A 424 19.17 19.49 3.62
N ILE A 425 18.03 20.03 3.17
CA ILE A 425 17.44 21.24 3.76
C ILE A 425 17.18 21.04 5.25
N ALA A 426 16.58 19.89 5.63
CA ALA A 426 16.33 19.57 7.02
C ALA A 426 17.62 19.46 7.84
N ALA A 427 18.67 18.82 7.29
CA ALA A 427 19.97 18.71 7.95
C ALA A 427 20.63 20.07 8.18
N ILE A 428 20.61 20.96 7.17
CA ILE A 428 21.14 22.33 7.28
C ILE A 428 20.36 23.15 8.32
N GLN A 429 19.03 23.06 8.34
CA GLN A 429 18.19 23.75 9.32
C GLN A 429 18.49 23.29 10.75
N ALA A 430 18.61 21.97 10.96
CA ALA A 430 18.97 21.41 12.26
C ALA A 430 20.36 21.90 12.71
N ALA A 431 21.36 21.84 11.82
CA ALA A 431 22.71 22.33 12.08
C ALA A 431 22.74 23.83 12.41
N HIS A 432 22.04 24.66 11.64
CA HIS A 432 21.92 26.09 11.89
C HIS A 432 21.36 26.40 13.28
N SER A 433 20.40 25.61 13.75
CA SER A 433 19.76 25.82 15.05
C SER A 433 20.66 25.51 16.26
N CYS A 434 21.74 24.75 16.09
CA CYS A 434 22.51 24.22 17.23
C CYS A 434 24.03 24.35 17.15
N LEU A 435 24.65 24.62 15.99
CA LEU A 435 26.11 24.57 15.84
C LEU A 435 26.82 25.92 15.98
N GLN A 436 26.10 27.02 16.19
CA GLN A 436 26.69 28.37 16.21
C GLN A 436 27.81 28.50 17.25
N THR A 437 27.61 27.94 18.44
CA THR A 437 28.56 28.03 19.56
C THR A 437 29.85 27.29 19.24
N GLU A 438 29.75 26.04 18.80
CA GLU A 438 30.87 25.16 18.52
C GLU A 438 31.67 25.68 17.32
N ILE A 439 31.01 26.18 16.27
CA ILE A 439 31.67 26.82 15.12
C ILE A 439 32.48 28.06 15.57
N THR A 440 31.90 28.89 16.43
CA THR A 440 32.57 30.10 16.96
C THR A 440 33.79 29.74 17.81
N GLN A 441 33.67 28.72 18.67
CA GLN A 441 34.77 28.22 19.49
C GLN A 441 35.88 27.62 18.62
N ALA A 442 35.53 26.83 17.61
CA ALA A 442 36.48 26.24 16.67
C ALA A 442 37.24 27.31 15.87
N ALA A 443 36.54 28.30 15.31
CA ALA A 443 37.17 29.43 14.62
C ALA A 443 38.13 30.21 15.54
N THR A 444 37.82 30.27 16.84
CA THR A 444 38.66 30.96 17.83
C THR A 444 39.95 30.17 18.07
N LEU A 445 39.86 28.85 18.23
CA LEU A 445 41.02 27.97 18.37
C LEU A 445 41.93 28.04 17.13
N ILE A 446 41.35 27.94 15.93
CA ILE A 446 42.08 28.03 14.66
C ILE A 446 42.77 29.40 14.52
N THR A 447 42.07 30.49 14.83
CA THR A 447 42.64 31.84 14.79
C THR A 447 43.81 31.98 15.76
N ASN A 448 43.67 31.47 17.00
CA ASN A 448 44.74 31.52 18.00
C ASN A 448 45.98 30.71 17.57
N CYS A 449 45.79 29.54 16.95
CA CYS A 449 46.86 28.75 16.34
C CYS A 449 47.66 29.63 15.36
N PHE A 450 46.99 30.29 14.42
CA PHE A 450 47.66 31.14 13.43
C PHE A 450 48.29 32.42 14.00
N LEU A 451 47.74 32.98 15.09
CA LEU A 451 48.32 34.14 15.78
C LEU A 451 49.54 33.78 16.65
N GLN A 452 49.75 32.49 16.92
CA GLN A 452 50.89 31.94 17.66
C GLN A 452 51.91 31.28 16.72
N ASP A 453 51.88 31.63 15.43
CA ASP A 453 52.75 31.10 14.38
C ASP A 453 52.67 29.57 14.21
N GLY A 454 51.57 28.96 14.65
CA GLY A 454 51.27 27.54 14.46
C GLY A 454 50.63 27.23 13.11
N LYS A 455 50.57 25.93 12.78
CA LYS A 455 49.90 25.41 11.59
C LYS A 455 48.75 24.46 11.93
N VAL A 456 47.82 24.31 10.99
CA VAL A 456 46.68 23.38 11.11
C VAL A 456 46.95 22.12 10.31
N LEU A 457 46.87 20.95 10.95
CA LEU A 457 46.96 19.64 10.32
C LEU A 457 45.56 19.01 10.19
N ILE A 458 45.10 18.74 8.98
CA ILE A 458 43.71 18.34 8.72
C ILE A 458 43.68 16.93 8.15
N CYS A 459 42.85 16.05 8.71
CA CYS A 459 42.69 14.67 8.26
C CYS A 459 41.22 14.27 8.09
N GLY A 460 40.98 13.30 7.21
CA GLY A 460 39.66 12.79 6.87
C GLY A 460 39.77 11.61 5.89
N ASN A 461 38.70 10.84 5.73
CA ASN A 461 38.64 9.72 4.78
C ASN A 461 37.61 9.97 3.68
N GLY A 462 37.87 9.47 2.46
CA GLY A 462 36.91 9.56 1.34
C GLY A 462 36.50 11.01 1.04
N GLY A 463 35.20 11.32 1.02
CA GLY A 463 34.71 12.70 0.85
C GLY A 463 35.29 13.67 1.89
N SER A 464 35.43 13.24 3.15
CA SER A 464 36.06 14.05 4.20
C SER A 464 37.57 14.27 3.97
N ALA A 465 38.24 13.42 3.19
CA ALA A 465 39.62 13.65 2.76
C ALA A 465 39.70 14.78 1.72
N SER A 466 38.71 14.87 0.82
CA SER A 466 38.55 15.98 -0.12
C SER A 466 38.27 17.28 0.62
N ASP A 467 37.37 17.27 1.61
CA ASP A 467 37.07 18.43 2.46
C ASP A 467 38.29 18.89 3.26
N ALA A 468 39.13 17.95 3.73
CA ALA A 468 40.39 18.28 4.41
C ALA A 468 41.37 19.02 3.46
N GLN A 469 41.51 18.56 2.22
CA GLN A 469 42.32 19.22 1.21
C GLN A 469 41.75 20.59 0.82
N HIS A 470 40.43 20.68 0.63
CA HIS A 470 39.73 21.93 0.34
C HIS A 470 39.96 22.95 1.46
N CYS A 471 39.75 22.56 2.72
CA CYS A 471 39.98 23.42 3.88
C CYS A 471 41.42 23.91 3.97
N ALA A 472 42.41 23.02 3.76
CA ALA A 472 43.81 23.41 3.76
C ALA A 472 44.13 24.40 2.62
N ALA A 473 43.61 24.17 1.42
CA ALA A 473 43.80 25.07 0.28
C ALA A 473 43.22 26.47 0.54
N GLU A 474 42.02 26.54 1.13
CA GLU A 474 41.39 27.82 1.48
C GLU A 474 42.18 28.59 2.53
N PHE A 475 42.82 27.92 3.50
CA PHE A 475 43.72 28.57 4.46
C PHE A 475 45.05 29.00 3.84
N VAL A 476 45.70 28.16 3.04
CA VAL A 476 47.00 28.49 2.44
C VAL A 476 46.89 29.62 1.41
N GLY A 477 45.87 29.57 0.56
CA GLY A 477 45.58 30.58 -0.44
C GLY A 477 44.88 31.81 0.15
N ARG A 478 43.58 31.94 -0.15
CA ARG A 478 42.67 32.96 0.37
C ARG A 478 41.22 32.51 0.15
N PHE A 479 40.32 32.93 1.03
CA PHE A 479 38.89 32.65 0.90
C PHE A 479 38.16 33.86 0.27
N LYS A 480 37.87 34.91 1.05
CA LYS A 480 37.14 36.12 0.61
C LYS A 480 37.98 37.40 0.63
N ILE A 481 38.89 37.57 1.59
CA ILE A 481 39.65 38.81 1.78
C ILE A 481 40.88 38.85 0.85
N PRO A 482 41.01 39.84 -0.05
CA PRO A 482 42.17 39.96 -0.93
C PRO A 482 43.43 40.36 -0.14
N ASN A 483 44.60 39.89 -0.61
CA ASN A 483 45.93 40.25 -0.09
C ASN A 483 46.18 39.92 1.39
N ARG A 484 45.40 39.02 2.00
CA ARG A 484 45.73 38.50 3.33
C ARG A 484 46.96 37.59 3.27
N ARG A 485 47.71 37.50 4.38
CA ARG A 485 48.86 36.57 4.46
C ARG A 485 48.43 35.12 4.32
N ALA A 486 49.33 34.24 3.90
CA ALA A 486 49.10 32.79 3.92
C ALA A 486 48.93 32.28 5.36
N LEU A 487 48.00 31.35 5.57
CA LEU A 487 47.76 30.68 6.84
C LEU A 487 48.24 29.22 6.73
N PRO A 488 49.27 28.80 7.48
CA PRO A 488 49.88 27.48 7.29
C PRO A 488 48.92 26.31 7.59
N ALA A 489 48.50 25.56 6.57
CA ALA A 489 47.67 24.37 6.74
C ALA A 489 48.15 23.22 5.87
N ILE A 490 48.05 21.98 6.39
CA ILE A 490 48.46 20.76 5.69
C ILE A 490 47.32 19.75 5.76
N ALA A 491 46.86 19.29 4.60
CA ALA A 491 45.96 18.15 4.53
C ALA A 491 46.79 16.85 4.55
N LEU A 492 46.64 16.06 5.62
CA LEU A 492 47.35 14.80 5.83
C LEU A 492 46.91 13.70 4.85
N SER A 493 45.86 13.96 4.08
CA SER A 493 45.36 13.09 3.02
C SER A 493 45.98 13.36 1.64
N ALA A 494 46.80 14.41 1.48
CA ALA A 494 47.26 14.88 0.16
C ALA A 494 48.45 14.08 -0.42
N ASP A 495 49.33 13.55 0.44
CA ASP A 495 50.51 12.81 0.00
C ASP A 495 50.16 11.33 -0.22
N SER A 496 49.85 10.99 -1.48
CA SER A 496 49.51 9.62 -1.86
C SER A 496 50.66 8.64 -1.67
N ALA A 497 51.92 9.08 -1.80
CA ALA A 497 53.08 8.22 -1.61
C ALA A 497 53.22 7.82 -0.13
N LEU A 498 53.09 8.79 0.78
CA LEU A 498 53.12 8.53 2.22
C LEU A 498 51.95 7.64 2.66
N LEU A 499 50.72 7.97 2.26
CA LEU A 499 49.52 7.21 2.64
C LEU A 499 49.63 5.75 2.22
N THR A 500 50.02 5.50 0.97
CA THR A 500 50.08 4.13 0.42
C THR A 500 51.23 3.33 1.00
N ALA A 501 52.41 3.92 1.19
CA ALA A 501 53.54 3.26 1.82
C ALA A 501 53.24 2.87 3.28
N TRP A 502 52.74 3.81 4.08
CA TRP A 502 52.48 3.54 5.49
C TRP A 502 51.30 2.59 5.71
N ALA A 503 50.25 2.71 4.89
CA ALA A 503 49.13 1.78 4.93
C ALA A 503 49.54 0.34 4.60
N ASN A 504 50.50 0.15 3.67
CA ASN A 504 51.04 -1.16 3.33
C ASN A 504 51.92 -1.74 4.44
N ASP A 505 52.79 -0.93 5.03
CA ASP A 505 53.84 -1.42 5.92
C ASP A 505 53.37 -1.61 7.38
N VAL A 506 52.45 -0.77 7.86
CA VAL A 506 52.01 -0.72 9.27
C VAL A 506 50.49 -0.87 9.42
N GLY A 507 49.74 -0.55 8.37
CA GLY A 507 48.29 -0.62 8.34
C GLY A 507 47.63 0.76 8.27
N TYR A 508 46.46 0.81 7.62
CA TYR A 508 45.75 2.06 7.34
C TYR A 508 45.28 2.80 8.61
N ASP A 509 45.16 2.09 9.74
CA ASP A 509 44.73 2.66 11.03
C ASP A 509 45.72 3.70 11.60
N GLN A 510 46.95 3.80 11.09
CA GLN A 510 47.99 4.70 11.64
C GLN A 510 48.47 5.78 10.66
N VAL A 511 47.82 5.94 9.51
CA VAL A 511 48.30 6.83 8.43
C VAL A 511 48.30 8.31 8.82
N PHE A 512 47.36 8.75 9.67
CA PHE A 512 47.31 10.13 10.13
C PHE A 512 48.11 10.35 11.41
N SER A 513 48.06 9.42 12.36
CA SER A 513 48.84 9.51 13.62
C SER A 513 50.33 9.63 13.36
N ARG A 514 50.87 8.87 12.39
CA ARG A 514 52.30 8.94 12.03
C ARG A 514 52.71 10.32 11.50
N GLN A 515 51.85 10.94 10.70
CA GLN A 515 52.10 12.27 10.16
C GLN A 515 51.97 13.36 11.23
N ILE A 516 51.01 13.23 12.16
CA ILE A 516 50.89 14.13 13.31
C ILE A 516 52.15 14.04 14.18
N GLU A 517 52.63 12.84 14.47
CA GLU A 517 53.88 12.63 15.20
C GLU A 517 55.09 13.25 14.50
N ALA A 518 55.14 13.18 13.17
CA ALA A 518 56.25 13.73 12.39
C ALA A 518 56.20 15.25 12.24
N PHE A 519 55.00 15.84 12.10
CA PHE A 519 54.86 17.23 11.66
C PHE A 519 54.37 18.19 12.75
N ALA A 520 53.67 17.73 13.78
CA ALA A 520 53.07 18.63 14.78
C ALA A 520 54.13 19.29 15.68
N GLN A 521 53.87 20.55 16.04
CA GLN A 521 54.67 21.39 16.92
C GLN A 521 53.75 22.00 18.01
N PRO A 522 54.27 22.47 19.16
CA PRO A 522 53.44 22.84 20.32
C PRO A 522 52.33 23.88 20.09
N ASN A 523 52.44 24.75 19.07
CA ASN A 523 51.44 25.78 18.77
C ASN A 523 50.45 25.37 17.67
N ASP A 524 50.55 24.14 17.16
CA ASP A 524 49.72 23.65 16.07
C ASP A 524 48.34 23.20 16.53
N LEU A 525 47.49 22.88 15.56
CA LEU A 525 46.13 22.39 15.78
C LEU A 525 45.85 21.21 14.85
N VAL A 526 45.20 20.17 15.37
CA VAL A 526 44.72 19.04 14.56
C VAL A 526 43.22 19.18 14.30
N ILE A 527 42.79 18.99 13.05
CA ILE A 527 41.37 18.88 12.68
C ILE A 527 41.12 17.49 12.09
N GLY A 528 40.17 16.75 12.66
CA GLY A 528 39.70 15.47 12.12
C GLY A 528 38.27 15.58 11.62
N ILE A 529 38.05 15.22 10.36
CA ILE A 529 36.74 15.25 9.70
C ILE A 529 36.25 13.81 9.51
N SER A 530 35.08 13.49 10.05
CA SER A 530 34.48 12.16 9.93
C SER A 530 32.96 12.22 9.96
N THR A 531 32.29 11.51 9.07
CA THR A 531 30.82 11.41 9.10
C THR A 531 30.31 10.52 10.23
N SER A 532 31.11 9.56 10.70
CA SER A 532 30.71 8.60 11.74
C SER A 532 31.39 8.83 13.09
N GLY A 533 32.54 9.50 13.12
CA GLY A 533 33.37 9.62 14.32
C GLY A 533 33.90 8.28 14.86
N ARG A 534 33.94 7.22 14.03
CA ARG A 534 34.35 5.86 14.43
C ARG A 534 35.54 5.31 13.66
N SER A 535 36.06 6.02 12.66
CA SER A 535 37.21 5.58 11.85
C SER A 535 38.46 5.45 12.71
N LYS A 536 39.03 4.25 12.81
CA LYS A 536 40.20 3.96 13.66
C LYS A 536 41.37 4.90 13.39
N ASN A 537 41.65 5.24 12.13
CA ASN A 537 42.72 6.17 11.79
C ASN A 537 42.48 7.63 12.22
N ILE A 538 41.23 8.05 12.34
CA ILE A 538 40.86 9.35 12.92
C ILE A 538 40.96 9.30 14.45
N LEU A 539 40.55 8.19 15.08
CA LEU A 539 40.71 8.01 16.53
C LEU A 539 42.20 8.04 16.92
N ALA A 540 43.04 7.28 16.21
CA ALA A 540 44.49 7.26 16.41
C ALA A 540 45.14 8.65 16.20
N ALA A 541 44.59 9.46 15.28
CA ALA A 541 45.03 10.84 15.07
C ALA A 541 44.77 11.71 16.32
N PHE A 542 43.56 11.64 16.88
CA PHE A 542 43.21 12.38 18.09
C PHE A 542 43.97 11.89 19.33
N GLU A 543 44.12 10.58 19.49
CA GLU A 543 44.95 10.01 20.57
C GLU A 543 46.41 10.48 20.50
N THR A 544 46.96 10.58 19.29
CA THR A 544 48.33 11.07 19.07
C THR A 544 48.43 12.57 19.37
N ALA A 545 47.44 13.36 18.94
CA ALA A 545 47.37 14.79 19.26
C ALA A 545 47.33 15.00 20.79
N GLN A 546 46.47 14.26 21.49
CA GLN A 546 46.36 14.29 22.95
C GLN A 546 47.67 13.90 23.64
N ARG A 547 48.33 12.83 23.19
CA ARG A 547 49.64 12.38 23.71
C ARG A 547 50.72 13.45 23.56
N LEU A 548 50.70 14.21 22.47
CA LEU A 548 51.66 15.27 22.17
C LEU A 548 51.26 16.63 22.76
N GLY A 549 50.09 16.73 23.42
CA GLY A 549 49.57 17.99 23.95
C GLY A 549 49.15 18.99 22.87
N ILE A 550 48.82 18.52 21.68
CA ILE A 550 48.38 19.34 20.54
C ILE A 550 46.86 19.48 20.58
N PRO A 551 46.30 20.70 20.65
CA PRO A 551 44.86 20.90 20.61
C PRO A 551 44.22 20.30 19.35
N SER A 552 42.97 19.86 19.47
CA SER A 552 42.28 19.12 18.42
C SER A 552 40.80 19.48 18.29
N ILE A 553 40.30 19.50 17.04
CA ILE A 553 38.91 19.74 16.69
C ILE A 553 38.36 18.57 15.88
N GLY A 554 37.24 18.00 16.31
CA GLY A 554 36.47 17.04 15.53
C GLY A 554 35.33 17.72 14.78
N ILE A 555 35.33 17.65 13.45
CA ILE A 555 34.16 17.95 12.62
C ILE A 555 33.48 16.61 12.30
N LEU A 556 32.43 16.30 13.05
CA LEU A 556 31.86 14.96 13.19
C LEU A 556 30.40 14.91 12.73
N GLY A 557 29.85 13.72 12.53
CA GLY A 557 28.43 13.52 12.20
C GLY A 557 27.73 12.55 13.13
N GLY A 558 26.39 12.54 13.07
CA GLY A 558 25.54 11.66 13.85
C GLY A 558 25.62 11.96 15.35
N ASP A 559 26.05 10.98 16.14
CA ASP A 559 26.28 11.11 17.59
C ASP A 559 27.71 11.60 17.93
N GLY A 560 28.58 11.73 16.91
CA GLY A 560 29.99 12.06 17.04
C GLY A 560 30.90 10.85 17.29
N GLY A 561 30.35 9.64 17.45
CA GLY A 561 31.09 8.42 17.70
C GLY A 561 32.08 8.51 18.87
N HIS A 562 33.14 7.69 18.81
CA HIS A 562 34.21 7.71 19.82
C HIS A 562 35.08 8.96 19.72
N ALA A 563 35.22 9.51 18.51
CA ALA A 563 36.02 10.71 18.24
C ALA A 563 35.61 11.90 19.10
N ARG A 564 34.30 12.06 19.37
CA ARG A 564 33.75 13.13 20.21
C ARG A 564 34.42 13.22 21.59
N SER A 565 34.79 12.08 22.17
CA SER A 565 35.43 12.02 23.50
C SER A 565 36.95 12.18 23.45
N LEU A 566 37.56 12.07 22.26
CA LEU A 566 39.02 12.10 22.08
C LEU A 566 39.52 13.46 21.58
N CYS A 567 38.68 14.26 20.92
CA CYS A 567 39.02 15.62 20.52
C CYS A 567 38.66 16.64 21.61
N ASP A 568 39.40 17.76 21.68
CA ASP A 568 39.17 18.82 22.67
C ASP A 568 37.88 19.62 22.41
N LEU A 569 37.51 19.78 21.14
CA LEU A 569 36.26 20.42 20.71
C LEU A 569 35.62 19.62 19.58
N SER A 570 34.32 19.34 19.68
CA SER A 570 33.57 18.63 18.64
C SER A 570 32.45 19.49 18.06
N ILE A 571 32.43 19.66 16.74
CA ILE A 571 31.26 20.12 15.99
C ILE A 571 30.55 18.86 15.47
N VAL A 572 29.40 18.51 16.02
CA VAL A 572 28.67 17.27 15.67
C VAL A 572 27.43 17.61 14.84
N VAL A 573 27.47 17.32 13.55
CA VAL A 573 26.34 17.55 12.64
C VAL A 573 25.16 16.63 13.00
N PRO A 574 23.98 17.19 13.35
CA PRO A 574 22.82 16.44 13.83
C PRO A 574 22.01 15.82 12.68
N ALA A 575 22.65 14.96 11.88
CA ALA A 575 22.02 14.24 10.78
C ALA A 575 22.40 12.75 10.84
N ALA A 576 21.54 11.88 10.34
CA ALA A 576 21.78 10.42 10.33
C ALA A 576 22.39 9.93 9.00
N ASP A 577 22.13 10.63 7.90
CA ASP A 577 22.63 10.28 6.58
C ASP A 577 24.05 10.84 6.35
N SER A 578 24.98 9.99 5.93
CA SER A 578 26.38 10.37 5.74
C SER A 578 26.61 11.39 4.61
N GLN A 579 25.77 11.41 3.58
CA GLN A 579 25.87 12.36 2.47
C GLN A 579 25.46 13.75 2.95
N HIS A 580 24.32 13.84 3.63
CA HIS A 580 23.85 15.11 4.21
C HIS A 580 24.77 15.62 5.33
N ILE A 581 25.39 14.72 6.09
CA ILE A 581 26.46 15.11 7.02
C ILE A 581 27.60 15.81 6.26
N GLN A 582 28.10 15.24 5.16
CA GLN A 582 29.18 15.86 4.38
C GLN A 582 28.79 17.23 3.83
N GLU A 583 27.57 17.36 3.31
CA GLU A 583 27.03 18.63 2.79
C GLU A 583 26.99 19.72 3.88
N VAL A 584 26.66 19.37 5.12
CA VAL A 584 26.74 20.32 6.24
C VAL A 584 28.20 20.56 6.68
N GLN A 585 29.06 19.53 6.68
CA GLN A 585 30.46 19.67 7.06
C GLN A 585 31.21 20.65 6.15
N ILE A 586 30.96 20.63 4.84
CA ILE A 586 31.59 21.60 3.93
C ILE A 586 31.08 23.04 4.18
N VAL A 587 29.80 23.21 4.53
CA VAL A 587 29.28 24.52 4.96
C VAL A 587 29.96 24.99 6.24
N VAL A 588 30.12 24.10 7.23
CA VAL A 588 30.88 24.40 8.46
C VAL A 588 32.31 24.83 8.14
N ILE A 589 33.00 24.12 7.25
CA ILE A 589 34.36 24.45 6.83
C ILE A 589 34.42 25.86 6.20
N HIS A 590 33.50 26.19 5.30
CA HIS A 590 33.45 27.53 4.69
C HIS A 590 33.20 28.63 5.73
N LEU A 591 32.31 28.39 6.70
CA LEU A 591 32.07 29.31 7.81
C LEU A 591 33.32 29.49 8.69
N LEU A 592 34.05 28.41 8.98
CA LEU A 592 35.31 28.49 9.72
C LEU A 592 36.35 29.30 8.94
N CYS A 593 36.52 29.05 7.64
CA CYS A 593 37.44 29.81 6.80
C CYS A 593 37.08 31.31 6.79
N GLU A 594 35.80 31.66 6.65
CA GLU A 594 35.32 33.04 6.66
C GLU A 594 35.61 33.75 7.99
N LEU A 595 35.24 33.12 9.11
CA LEU A 595 35.44 33.70 10.45
C LEU A 595 36.93 33.86 10.77
N VAL A 596 37.72 32.82 10.54
CA VAL A 596 39.16 32.82 10.82
C VAL A 596 39.86 33.89 9.98
N GLU A 597 39.55 33.98 8.68
CA GLU A 597 40.14 34.97 7.79
C GLU A 597 39.83 36.40 8.27
N ALA A 598 38.56 36.70 8.59
CA ALA A 598 38.16 37.99 9.11
C ALA A 598 38.85 38.31 10.46
N TRP A 599 38.97 37.33 11.35
CA TRP A 599 39.51 37.55 12.69
C TRP A 599 41.03 37.72 12.71
N VAL A 600 41.77 36.97 11.89
CA VAL A 600 43.21 37.17 11.73
C VAL A 600 43.50 38.56 11.18
N VAL A 601 42.82 38.96 10.10
CA VAL A 601 43.00 40.28 9.48
C VAL A 601 42.65 41.41 10.47
N ASN A 602 41.54 41.29 11.20
CA ASN A 602 41.15 42.28 12.21
C ASN A 602 42.17 42.39 13.36
N HIS A 603 42.79 41.29 13.79
CA HIS A 603 43.89 41.34 14.77
C HIS A 603 45.12 42.04 14.21
N GLU A 604 45.42 41.82 12.93
CA GLU A 604 46.55 42.40 12.20
C GLU A 604 46.41 43.89 11.85
N GLN A 605 45.19 44.43 11.92
CA GLN A 605 44.95 45.87 11.74
C GLN A 605 44.98 46.66 13.07
N LYS A 606 44.94 46.01 14.24
CA LYS A 606 44.99 46.70 15.54
C LYS A 606 46.37 47.33 15.81
N PRO A 607 46.46 48.57 16.33
CA PRO A 607 47.72 49.26 16.62
C PRO A 607 48.64 48.49 17.59
N LYS A 608 49.96 48.50 17.35
CA LYS A 608 51.00 47.76 18.12
C LYS A 608 50.86 47.89 19.66
N ARG A 609 50.43 49.05 20.18
CA ARG A 609 50.22 49.31 21.62
C ARG A 609 49.06 48.50 22.25
N GLN A 610 48.04 48.09 21.49
CA GLN A 610 46.93 47.27 21.99
C GLN A 610 47.25 45.76 21.97
N ARG A 611 48.10 45.29 21.05
CA ARG A 611 48.53 43.87 21.00
C ARG A 611 49.33 43.44 22.23
N LEU A 612 50.24 44.29 22.70
CA LEU A 612 51.07 44.04 23.89
C LEU A 612 50.25 43.99 25.20
N ARG A 613 49.14 44.75 25.29
CA ARG A 613 48.26 44.73 26.47
C ARG A 613 47.44 43.44 26.60
N LEU A 614 47.12 42.79 25.48
CA LEU A 614 46.36 41.52 25.47
C LEU A 614 47.24 40.31 25.81
N GLN A 615 48.51 40.30 25.38
CA GLN A 615 49.47 39.26 25.74
C GLN A 615 49.84 39.29 27.24
N ASN A 616 50.04 40.47 27.83
CA ASN A 616 50.42 40.59 29.24
C ASN A 616 49.28 40.27 30.22
N ARG A 617 48.01 40.25 29.79
CA ARG A 617 46.88 39.87 30.66
C ARG A 617 46.75 38.35 30.87
N LYS A 618 47.22 37.52 29.93
CA LYS A 618 47.18 36.05 30.07
C LYS A 618 48.26 35.48 30.98
N GLN A 619 49.40 36.15 31.15
CA GLN A 619 50.46 35.70 32.08
C GLN A 619 50.16 36.01 33.56
N ALA A 620 49.17 36.85 33.87
CA ALA A 620 48.91 37.33 35.23
C ALA A 620 47.74 36.63 35.96
N SER A 621 47.00 35.71 35.34
CA SER A 621 45.82 35.08 35.96
C SER A 621 45.86 33.55 35.87
N GLY A 622 46.65 32.92 36.73
CA GLY A 622 46.42 31.53 37.10
C GLY A 622 45.29 31.46 38.13
N LEU A 623 44.08 31.10 37.70
CA LEU A 623 42.96 30.49 38.46
C LEU A 623 41.72 30.34 37.53
N PRO A 624 40.87 29.32 37.71
CA PRO A 624 39.96 28.80 36.69
C PRO A 624 38.70 29.65 36.51
N LEU A 625 38.23 29.75 35.26
CA LEU A 625 36.96 30.37 34.88
C LEU A 625 35.79 29.47 35.30
N THR A 626 35.06 29.90 36.33
CA THR A 626 33.66 29.52 36.55
C THR A 626 32.81 30.03 35.38
N VAL A 627 32.06 29.11 34.77
CA VAL A 627 31.10 29.38 33.70
C VAL A 627 29.85 30.04 34.30
N ASN A 628 29.41 31.14 33.70
CA ASN A 628 28.02 31.59 33.80
C ASN A 628 27.53 31.89 32.37
N TYR A 629 26.53 31.09 31.99
CA TYR A 629 25.73 31.03 30.77
C TYR A 629 26.40 30.51 29.51
#